data_AF-A0A504BGK7-F1
#
_entry.id   AF-A0A504BGK7-F1
#
_cell.length_a   1.000
_cell.length_b   1.000
_cell.length_c   1.000
_cell.angle_alpha   90.00
_cell.angle_beta   90.00
_cell.angle_gamma   90.00
#
_symmetry.space_group_name_H-M   'P 1'
#
loop_
_entity.id
_entity.type
_entity.pdbx_description
1 polymer ?
#
loop_
_entity_poly.entity_id
_entity_poly.type
_entity_poly.pdbx_seq_one_letter_code
_entity_poly.pdbx_strand_id
1 'polypeptide(L)'
;MEHALNEGQLMALQEIALRGSKKPAKAKHKAGYVKPPEIPVVRENVAVLLRDGLVRSMGPHSKVVRISEKGLAVLEAYMSRIKTKFDPRPMPRIEVARPVADLCIEVRWIGGTRIGRTEIVDLSPAINKYRVYAPLRNDRSLFETLSVGNDGTILEWGDGAFDMTATSVEHLAQDIFRADALSSSTRGGEHG
;
A
#
# COMPACT_ATOMS: atom_id res chain seq x y z
N MET A 1 -15.44 -25.81 -3.65
CA MET A 1 -14.26 -25.13 -4.21
C MET A 1 -14.70 -23.74 -4.69
N GLU A 2 -14.47 -22.71 -3.89
CA GLU A 2 -14.63 -21.33 -4.36
C GLU A 2 -13.46 -21.01 -5.29
N HIS A 3 -13.75 -20.84 -6.58
CA HIS A 3 -12.73 -20.36 -7.52
C HIS A 3 -12.38 -18.92 -7.14
N ALA A 4 -11.13 -18.68 -6.72
CA ALA A 4 -10.64 -17.33 -6.54
C ALA A 4 -10.74 -16.57 -7.86
N LEU A 5 -11.36 -15.38 -7.85
CA LEU A 5 -11.42 -14.53 -9.03
C LEU A 5 -10.02 -14.10 -9.45
N ASN A 6 -9.77 -14.06 -10.75
CA ASN A 6 -8.54 -13.48 -11.29
C ASN A 6 -8.63 -11.94 -11.33
N GLU A 7 -7.49 -11.30 -11.60
CA GLU A 7 -7.39 -9.84 -11.64
C GLU A 7 -8.33 -9.21 -12.69
N GLY A 8 -8.46 -9.79 -13.88
CA GLY A 8 -9.37 -9.32 -14.92
C GLY A 8 -10.84 -9.34 -14.48
N GLN A 9 -11.26 -10.38 -13.76
CA GLN A 9 -12.61 -10.50 -13.20
C GLN A 9 -12.87 -9.48 -12.10
N LEU A 10 -11.88 -9.22 -11.24
CA LEU A 10 -11.96 -8.21 -10.19
C LEU A 10 -12.04 -6.78 -10.77
N MET A 11 -11.24 -6.48 -11.79
CA MET A 11 -11.28 -5.20 -12.52
C MET A 11 -12.62 -5.00 -13.23
N ALA A 12 -13.15 -6.04 -13.88
CA ALA A 12 -14.48 -5.99 -14.49
C ALA A 12 -15.59 -5.72 -13.46
N LEU A 13 -15.50 -6.34 -12.27
CA LEU A 13 -16.44 -6.13 -11.17
C LEU A 13 -16.37 -4.70 -10.61
N GLN A 14 -15.16 -4.16 -10.46
CA GLN A 14 -14.93 -2.76 -10.07
C GLN A 14 -15.52 -1.76 -11.08
N GLU A 15 -15.28 -1.97 -12.38
CA GLU A 15 -15.81 -1.09 -13.43
C GLU A 15 -17.35 -1.06 -13.44
N ILE A 16 -17.99 -2.22 -13.27
CA ILE A 16 -19.46 -2.32 -13.17
C ILE A 16 -19.97 -1.55 -11.93
N ALA A 17 -19.29 -1.65 -10.79
CA ALA A 17 -19.66 -0.96 -9.54
C ALA A 17 -19.48 0.57 -9.64
N LEU A 18 -18.36 1.04 -10.18
CA LEU A 18 -18.05 2.47 -10.36
C LEU A 18 -19.09 3.16 -11.26
N ARG A 19 -19.50 2.48 -12.33
CA ARG A 19 -20.46 3.04 -13.29
C ARG A 19 -21.91 2.96 -12.81
N GLY A 20 -22.24 1.95 -11.99
CA GLY A 20 -23.51 1.92 -11.26
C GLY A 20 -23.69 3.08 -10.27
N SER A 21 -22.59 3.69 -9.82
CA SER A 21 -22.58 4.80 -8.85
C SER A 21 -22.69 6.21 -9.48
N LYS A 22 -22.41 6.37 -10.77
CA LYS A 22 -22.57 7.67 -11.46
C LYS A 22 -24.04 7.91 -11.80
N LYS A 23 -24.76 8.66 -10.95
CA LYS A 23 -26.07 9.23 -11.31
C LYS A 23 -25.91 10.13 -12.55
N PRO A 24 -26.71 10.00 -13.61
CA PRO A 24 -26.90 11.12 -14.52
C PRO A 24 -27.57 12.25 -13.74
N ALA A 25 -26.90 13.39 -13.67
CA ALA A 25 -27.51 14.61 -13.15
C ALA A 25 -28.76 14.90 -13.99
N LYS A 26 -29.92 14.95 -13.33
CA LYS A 26 -31.26 15.21 -13.89
C LYS A 26 -32.00 14.01 -14.50
N ALA A 27 -32.45 13.07 -13.67
CA ALA A 27 -33.70 12.35 -13.92
C ALA A 27 -34.28 11.85 -12.58
N LYS A 28 -35.45 12.37 -12.21
CA LYS A 28 -36.22 11.86 -11.06
C LYS A 28 -36.75 10.47 -11.42
N HIS A 29 -36.52 9.50 -10.53
CA HIS A 29 -36.97 8.09 -10.56
C HIS A 29 -36.41 7.19 -11.69
N LYS A 30 -35.29 6.50 -11.41
CA LYS A 30 -35.08 5.04 -11.51
C LYS A 30 -33.57 4.69 -11.48
N ALA A 31 -33.24 3.60 -10.78
CA ALA A 31 -31.89 3.16 -10.43
C ALA A 31 -30.94 2.94 -11.64
N GLY A 32 -29.64 3.19 -11.41
CA GLY A 32 -28.58 3.30 -12.41
C GLY A 32 -28.39 2.12 -13.36
N TYR A 33 -27.97 2.44 -14.59
CA TYR A 33 -27.87 1.54 -15.72
C TYR A 33 -26.48 1.65 -16.36
N VAL A 34 -25.86 0.52 -16.70
CA VAL A 34 -24.63 0.46 -17.51
C VAL A 34 -24.91 -0.43 -18.72
N LYS A 35 -24.92 0.12 -19.93
CA LYS A 35 -24.96 -0.67 -21.16
C LYS A 35 -23.55 -1.23 -21.40
N PRO A 36 -23.31 -2.55 -21.42
CA PRO A 36 -22.06 -3.13 -21.88
C PRO A 36 -22.08 -3.12 -23.41
N PRO A 37 -21.27 -2.23 -24.02
CA PRO A 37 -20.43 -2.70 -25.12
C PRO A 37 -19.04 -2.04 -25.26
N GLU A 38 -18.55 -1.19 -24.36
CA GLU A 38 -17.35 -0.36 -24.67
C GLU A 38 -16.05 -0.69 -23.92
N ILE A 39 -16.05 -1.62 -22.94
CA ILE A 39 -14.83 -1.92 -22.16
C ILE A 39 -14.42 -3.39 -22.38
N PRO A 40 -13.24 -3.64 -22.97
CA PRO A 40 -12.74 -4.98 -23.24
C PRO A 40 -12.78 -5.90 -22.01
N VAL A 41 -12.28 -5.41 -20.86
CA VAL A 41 -12.20 -6.21 -19.62
C VAL A 41 -13.59 -6.64 -19.11
N VAL A 42 -14.62 -5.79 -19.25
CA VAL A 42 -15.99 -6.14 -18.85
C VAL A 42 -16.58 -7.14 -19.84
N ARG A 43 -16.39 -6.93 -21.14
CA ARG A 43 -16.89 -7.83 -22.20
C ARG A 43 -16.34 -9.25 -22.04
N GLU A 44 -15.06 -9.37 -21.76
CA GLU A 44 -14.37 -10.66 -21.62
C GLU A 44 -14.80 -11.44 -20.37
N ASN A 45 -15.17 -10.73 -19.30
CA ASN A 45 -15.41 -11.35 -17.99
C ASN A 45 -16.88 -11.40 -17.56
N VAL A 46 -17.78 -10.62 -18.18
CA VAL A 46 -19.19 -10.51 -17.75
C VAL A 46 -19.94 -11.84 -17.77
N ALA A 47 -19.65 -12.74 -18.71
CA ALA A 47 -20.28 -14.06 -18.77
C ALA A 47 -19.94 -14.91 -17.54
N VAL A 48 -18.67 -14.86 -17.10
CA VAL A 48 -18.22 -15.56 -15.89
C VAL A 48 -18.82 -14.92 -14.64
N LEU A 49 -18.82 -13.59 -14.55
CA LEU A 49 -19.41 -12.89 -13.42
C LEU A 49 -20.93 -13.13 -13.29
N LEU A 50 -21.65 -13.26 -14.41
CA LEU A 50 -23.07 -13.64 -14.46
C LEU A 50 -23.27 -15.07 -13.96
N ARG A 51 -22.49 -16.02 -14.49
CA ARG A 51 -22.53 -17.43 -14.09
C ARG A 51 -22.28 -17.61 -12.60
N ASP A 52 -21.33 -16.86 -12.05
CA ASP A 52 -20.92 -16.98 -10.65
C ASP A 52 -21.83 -16.17 -9.69
N GLY A 53 -22.84 -15.49 -10.25
CA GLY A 53 -23.86 -14.73 -9.53
C GLY A 53 -23.35 -13.41 -8.93
N LEU A 54 -22.19 -12.94 -9.37
CA LEU A 54 -21.55 -11.70 -8.91
C LEU A 54 -22.14 -10.46 -9.58
N VAL A 55 -22.70 -10.64 -10.77
CA VAL A 55 -23.51 -9.62 -11.45
C VAL A 55 -24.82 -10.24 -11.91
N ARG A 56 -25.83 -9.40 -12.13
CA ARG A 56 -27.17 -9.81 -12.59
C ARG A 56 -27.56 -9.00 -13.81
N SER A 57 -28.24 -9.65 -14.76
CA SER A 57 -28.90 -8.94 -15.86
C SER A 57 -30.13 -8.20 -15.35
N MET A 58 -30.37 -7.00 -15.89
CA MET A 58 -31.54 -6.18 -15.55
C MET A 58 -32.81 -6.55 -16.33
N GLY A 59 -32.82 -7.67 -17.03
CA GLY A 59 -33.99 -8.22 -17.73
C GLY A 59 -33.63 -9.33 -18.72
N PRO A 60 -34.61 -10.12 -19.20
CA PRO A 60 -34.36 -11.30 -20.05
C PRO A 60 -33.63 -10.99 -21.37
N HIS A 61 -33.69 -9.74 -21.84
CA HIS A 61 -32.97 -9.27 -23.04
C HIS A 61 -32.14 -8.01 -22.80
N SER A 62 -31.95 -7.63 -21.54
CA SER A 62 -31.17 -6.44 -21.21
C SER A 62 -29.69 -6.74 -21.37
N LYS A 63 -28.98 -5.91 -22.14
CA LYS A 63 -27.52 -5.93 -22.10
C LYS A 63 -27.01 -5.36 -20.77
N VAL A 64 -27.82 -4.61 -20.03
CA VAL A 64 -27.42 -3.96 -18.78
C VAL A 64 -27.24 -4.96 -17.65
N VAL A 65 -26.07 -4.93 -17.03
CA VAL A 65 -25.75 -5.71 -15.84
C VAL A 65 -25.54 -4.82 -14.62
N ARG A 66 -25.86 -5.35 -13.45
CA ARG A 66 -25.64 -4.71 -12.15
C ARG A 66 -24.87 -5.66 -11.24
N ILE A 67 -24.00 -5.12 -10.39
CA ILE A 67 -23.36 -5.88 -9.32
C ILE A 67 -24.42 -6.43 -8.34
N SER A 68 -24.30 -7.71 -7.98
CA SER A 68 -25.14 -8.32 -6.94
C SER A 68 -24.57 -8.02 -5.55
N GLU A 69 -25.32 -8.30 -4.48
CA GLU A 69 -24.79 -8.22 -3.11
C GLU A 69 -23.57 -9.13 -2.92
N LYS A 70 -23.60 -10.33 -3.49
CA LYS A 70 -22.46 -11.26 -3.50
C LYS A 70 -21.24 -10.65 -4.21
N GLY A 71 -21.45 -10.03 -5.37
CA GLY A 71 -20.40 -9.32 -6.09
C GLY A 71 -19.84 -8.16 -5.30
N LEU A 72 -20.70 -7.39 -4.63
CA LEU A 72 -20.30 -6.27 -3.81
C LEU A 72 -19.44 -6.73 -2.62
N ALA A 73 -19.84 -7.79 -1.91
CA ALA A 73 -19.06 -8.36 -0.82
C ALA A 73 -17.67 -8.85 -1.27
N VAL A 74 -17.59 -9.48 -2.45
CA VAL A 74 -16.31 -9.91 -3.04
C VAL A 74 -15.43 -8.70 -3.40
N LEU A 75 -16.03 -7.67 -4.01
CA LEU A 75 -15.33 -6.44 -4.34
C LEU A 75 -14.85 -5.71 -3.06
N GLU A 76 -15.65 -5.66 -2.01
CA GLU A 76 -15.28 -5.06 -0.72
C GLU A 76 -14.15 -5.84 -0.04
N ALA A 77 -14.20 -7.17 -0.04
CA ALA A 77 -13.13 -8.00 0.50
C ALA A 77 -11.81 -7.81 -0.29
N TYR A 78 -11.90 -7.70 -1.62
CA TYR A 78 -10.75 -7.36 -2.47
C TYR A 78 -10.23 -5.94 -2.19
N MET A 79 -11.12 -4.96 -2.13
CA MET A 79 -10.81 -3.57 -1.84
C MET A 79 -10.18 -3.40 -0.45
N SER A 80 -10.62 -4.17 0.54
CA SER A 80 -10.02 -4.21 1.87
C SER A 80 -8.60 -4.81 1.85
N ARG A 81 -8.39 -5.88 1.06
CA ARG A 81 -7.06 -6.48 0.86
C ARG A 81 -6.09 -5.60 0.06
N ILE A 82 -6.58 -4.74 -0.83
CA ILE A 82 -5.73 -3.76 -1.51
C ILE A 82 -5.58 -2.46 -0.71
N LYS A 83 -6.57 -2.04 0.09
CA LYS A 83 -6.44 -0.89 1.01
C LYS A 83 -5.44 -1.16 2.13
N THR A 84 -5.29 -2.43 2.52
CA THR A 84 -4.18 -2.84 3.40
C THR A 84 -2.81 -2.77 2.70
N LYS A 85 -2.76 -2.68 1.36
CA LYS A 85 -1.54 -2.41 0.58
C LYS A 85 -1.39 -0.94 0.17
N PHE A 86 -2.50 -0.22 -0.03
CA PHE A 86 -2.53 1.21 -0.30
C PHE A 86 -2.48 1.94 1.03
N ASP A 87 -1.27 2.27 1.45
CA ASP A 87 -1.08 3.20 2.56
C ASP A 87 -1.50 4.59 2.09
N PRO A 88 -2.60 5.19 2.61
CA PRO A 88 -3.02 6.53 2.21
C PRO A 88 -2.07 7.62 2.75
N ARG A 89 -1.08 7.25 3.57
CA ARG A 89 -0.05 8.17 4.03
C ARG A 89 0.78 8.64 2.84
N PRO A 90 1.13 9.95 2.78
CA PRO A 90 1.99 10.46 1.72
C PRO A 90 3.30 9.65 1.69
N MET A 91 3.74 9.30 0.48
CA MET A 91 4.92 8.45 0.29
C MET A 91 6.15 9.12 0.94
N PRO A 92 6.85 8.44 1.87
CA PRO A 92 8.08 8.97 2.46
C PRO A 92 9.16 9.13 1.40
N ARG A 93 9.87 10.26 1.47
CA ARG A 93 11.03 10.55 0.63
C ARG A 93 12.17 11.07 1.47
N ILE A 94 13.34 10.50 1.25
CA ILE A 94 14.59 10.84 1.90
C ILE A 94 15.36 11.80 1.00
N GLU A 95 15.78 12.93 1.55
CA GLU A 95 16.64 13.89 0.84
C GLU A 95 18.10 13.47 0.91
N VAL A 96 18.54 13.08 2.11
CA VAL A 96 19.91 12.73 2.44
C VAL A 96 19.87 11.67 3.54
N ALA A 97 20.73 10.67 3.42
CA ALA A 97 21.02 9.71 4.48
C ALA A 97 22.54 9.61 4.68
N ARG A 98 22.99 9.46 5.92
CA ARG A 98 24.39 9.27 6.27
C ARG A 98 24.56 8.13 7.26
N PRO A 99 25.54 7.23 7.05
CA PRO A 99 25.84 6.19 8.02
C PRO A 99 26.42 6.82 9.29
N VAL A 100 26.00 6.29 10.45
CA VAL A 100 26.52 6.62 11.78
C VAL A 100 27.14 5.34 12.37
N ALA A 101 27.12 5.15 13.69
CA ALA A 101 27.61 3.96 14.36
C ALA A 101 26.51 2.88 14.46
N ASP A 102 26.91 1.63 14.68
CA ASP A 102 26.02 0.53 15.10
C ASP A 102 24.78 0.34 14.20
N LEU A 103 24.97 0.35 12.87
CA LEU A 103 23.90 0.23 11.86
C LEU A 103 22.84 1.34 11.94
N CYS A 104 23.14 2.44 12.61
CA CYS A 104 22.30 3.63 12.62
C CYS A 104 22.64 4.54 11.45
N ILE A 105 21.63 5.28 11.00
CA ILE A 105 21.76 6.30 9.95
C ILE A 105 21.12 7.59 10.42
N GLU A 106 21.70 8.73 10.05
CA GLU A 106 21.04 10.03 10.11
C GLU A 106 20.26 10.23 8.81
N VAL A 107 18.98 10.55 8.90
CA VAL A 107 18.08 10.72 7.75
C VAL A 107 17.45 12.10 7.80
N ARG A 108 17.45 12.81 6.67
CA ARG A 108 16.65 14.01 6.46
C ARG A 108 15.53 13.74 5.46
N TRP A 109 14.29 14.02 5.84
CA TRP A 109 13.10 13.73 5.05
C TRP A 109 12.65 14.94 4.23
N ILE A 110 12.32 14.72 2.95
CA ILE A 110 11.75 15.73 2.03
C ILE A 110 10.32 15.39 1.58
N GLY A 111 9.79 14.22 1.95
CA GLY A 111 8.42 13.83 1.64
C GLY A 111 7.84 12.86 2.66
N GLY A 112 6.53 12.67 2.57
CA GLY A 112 5.77 11.83 3.49
C GLY A 112 5.42 12.51 4.81
N THR A 113 5.12 11.71 5.82
CA THR A 113 4.59 12.22 7.10
C THR A 113 5.65 12.90 7.97
N ARG A 114 6.93 12.69 7.65
CA ARG A 114 8.09 13.19 8.40
C ARG A 114 8.84 14.33 7.71
N ILE A 115 8.26 14.93 6.67
CA ILE A 115 8.89 16.02 5.89
C ILE A 115 9.51 17.10 6.79
N GLY A 116 10.73 17.51 6.46
CA GLY A 116 11.49 18.54 7.17
C GLY A 116 12.18 18.06 8.46
N ARG A 117 11.96 16.81 8.89
CA ARG A 117 12.64 16.25 10.07
C ARG A 117 14.02 15.70 9.70
N THR A 118 14.94 15.80 10.65
CA THR A 118 16.22 15.07 10.64
C THR A 118 16.28 14.23 11.91
N GLU A 119 16.54 12.93 11.78
CA GLU A 119 16.55 12.00 12.90
C GLU A 119 17.52 10.83 12.68
N ILE A 120 17.97 10.21 13.77
CA ILE A 120 18.79 9.00 13.74
C ILE A 120 17.85 7.78 13.79
N VAL A 121 18.03 6.86 12.84
CA VAL A 121 17.24 5.64 12.70
C VAL A 121 18.16 4.43 12.83
N ASP A 122 17.87 3.55 13.79
CA ASP A 122 18.52 2.25 13.93
C ASP A 122 17.96 1.25 12.91
N LEU A 123 18.81 0.79 11.99
CA LEU A 123 18.44 -0.20 10.97
C LEU A 123 18.62 -1.65 11.44
N SER A 124 19.21 -1.87 12.60
CA SER A 124 19.50 -3.20 13.16
C SER A 124 18.30 -4.14 13.13
N PRO A 125 17.06 -3.73 13.48
CA PRO A 125 15.91 -4.64 13.45
C PRO A 125 15.63 -5.19 12.04
N ALA A 126 15.80 -4.39 10.99
CA ALA A 126 15.61 -4.83 9.61
C ALA A 126 16.81 -5.62 9.09
N ILE A 127 18.03 -5.11 9.30
CA ILE A 127 19.27 -5.73 8.82
C ILE A 127 19.48 -7.10 9.47
N ASN A 128 19.18 -7.25 10.77
CA ASN A 128 19.34 -8.52 11.47
C ASN A 128 18.24 -9.54 11.13
N LYS A 129 17.04 -9.07 10.79
CA LYS A 129 15.90 -9.94 10.45
C LYS A 129 16.07 -10.63 9.10
N TYR A 130 16.54 -9.93 8.06
CA TYR A 130 16.58 -10.48 6.70
C TYR A 130 18.00 -10.90 6.28
N ARG A 131 18.14 -12.13 5.79
CA ARG A 131 19.44 -12.71 5.39
C ARG A 131 20.11 -11.97 4.22
N VAL A 132 19.33 -11.29 3.37
CA VAL A 132 19.86 -10.52 2.24
C VAL A 132 20.82 -9.41 2.71
N TYR A 133 20.56 -8.84 3.90
CA TYR A 133 21.42 -7.80 4.50
C TYR A 133 22.56 -8.37 5.35
N ALA A 134 22.79 -9.69 5.35
CA ALA A 134 23.87 -10.29 6.13
C ALA A 134 25.26 -9.66 5.89
N PRO A 135 25.64 -9.28 4.66
CA PRO A 135 26.91 -8.60 4.41
C PRO A 135 27.04 -7.26 5.17
N LEU A 136 25.95 -6.49 5.26
CA LEU A 136 25.94 -5.18 5.92
C LEU A 136 26.21 -5.25 7.44
N ARG A 137 26.03 -6.43 8.06
CA ARG A 137 26.22 -6.60 9.51
C ARG A 137 27.68 -6.57 9.94
N ASN A 138 28.55 -7.11 9.09
CA ASN A 138 29.95 -7.36 9.43
C ASN A 138 30.93 -6.61 8.53
N ASP A 139 30.46 -6.04 7.41
CA ASP A 139 31.26 -5.22 6.51
C ASP A 139 30.88 -3.75 6.69
N ARG A 140 31.60 -3.06 7.59
CA ARG A 140 31.41 -1.64 7.86
C ARG A 140 31.67 -0.78 6.63
N SER A 141 32.70 -1.11 5.85
CA SER A 141 33.03 -0.43 4.60
C SER A 141 31.88 -0.49 3.61
N LEU A 142 31.23 -1.64 3.48
CA LEU A 142 30.03 -1.79 2.66
C LEU A 142 28.86 -0.96 3.21
N PHE A 143 28.62 -0.97 4.53
CA PHE A 143 27.57 -0.15 5.14
C PHE A 143 27.80 1.35 4.93
N GLU A 144 29.06 1.79 4.92
CA GLU A 144 29.47 3.17 4.68
C GLU A 144 29.26 3.63 3.22
N THR A 145 29.04 2.71 2.28
CA THR A 145 28.66 3.05 0.88
C THR A 145 27.23 3.54 0.71
N LEU A 146 26.49 3.70 1.81
CA LEU A 146 25.10 4.15 1.84
C LEU A 146 24.87 5.37 0.92
N SER A 147 23.90 5.23 0.03
CA SER A 147 23.39 6.31 -0.81
C SER A 147 21.86 6.33 -0.81
N VAL A 148 21.29 7.45 -1.24
CA VAL A 148 19.86 7.60 -1.44
C VAL A 148 19.57 7.38 -2.93
N GLY A 149 18.73 6.40 -3.23
CA GLY A 149 18.35 6.01 -4.58
C GLY A 149 16.91 6.36 -4.93
N ASN A 150 16.55 6.14 -6.20
CA ASN A 150 15.20 6.26 -6.76
C ASN A 150 14.42 7.49 -6.25
N ASP A 151 15.00 8.68 -6.44
CA ASP A 151 14.38 9.97 -6.09
C ASP A 151 13.91 10.05 -4.61
N GLY A 152 14.73 9.49 -3.71
CA GLY A 152 14.49 9.49 -2.27
C GLY A 152 13.60 8.37 -1.76
N THR A 153 13.18 7.43 -2.60
CA THR A 153 12.25 6.36 -2.20
C THR A 153 12.94 5.11 -1.67
N ILE A 154 14.27 5.00 -1.81
CA ILE A 154 15.07 3.88 -1.32
C ILE A 154 16.42 4.36 -0.78
N LEU A 155 17.00 3.57 0.12
CA LEU A 155 18.40 3.59 0.47
C LEU A 155 19.11 2.44 -0.23
N GLU A 156 20.34 2.65 -0.68
CA GLU A 156 21.11 1.67 -1.43
C GLU A 156 22.53 1.52 -0.86
N TRP A 157 23.09 0.31 -0.98
CA TRP A 157 24.47 -0.01 -0.63
C TRP A 157 25.12 -0.83 -1.73
N GLY A 158 26.46 -0.72 -1.83
CA GLY A 158 27.24 -1.52 -2.77
C GLY A 158 26.83 -1.29 -4.22
N ASP A 159 26.56 -0.03 -4.59
CA ASP A 159 26.14 0.36 -5.94
C ASP A 159 24.82 -0.31 -6.39
N GLY A 160 23.83 -0.34 -5.49
CA GLY A 160 22.51 -0.91 -5.75
C GLY A 160 22.41 -2.43 -5.54
N ALA A 161 23.46 -3.08 -5.02
CA ALA A 161 23.42 -4.51 -4.68
C ALA A 161 22.42 -4.84 -3.56
N PHE A 162 22.17 -3.88 -2.66
CA PHE A 162 21.18 -3.98 -1.59
C PHE A 162 20.37 -2.69 -1.55
N ASP A 163 19.06 -2.82 -1.44
CA ASP A 163 18.16 -1.68 -1.27
C ASP A 163 17.25 -1.85 -0.05
N MET A 164 16.83 -0.73 0.53
CA MET A 164 15.79 -0.69 1.56
C MET A 164 14.84 0.47 1.27
N THR A 165 13.54 0.18 1.22
CA THR A 165 12.52 1.21 0.94
C THR A 165 12.47 2.28 2.03
N ALA A 166 12.25 3.54 1.63
CA ALA A 166 12.05 4.67 2.55
C ALA A 166 10.87 4.43 3.51
N THR A 167 9.84 3.68 3.08
CA THR A 167 8.73 3.26 3.95
C THR A 167 9.18 2.34 5.07
N SER A 168 10.10 1.42 4.82
CA SER A 168 10.66 0.54 5.87
C SER A 168 11.48 1.35 6.87
N VAL A 169 12.28 2.32 6.40
CA VAL A 169 13.03 3.24 7.25
C VAL A 169 12.08 4.12 8.09
N GLU A 170 10.99 4.62 7.51
CA GLU A 170 9.99 5.42 8.21
C GLU A 170 9.32 4.62 9.35
N HIS A 171 9.07 3.33 9.13
CA HIS A 171 8.51 2.44 10.16
C HIS A 171 9.48 2.23 11.33
N LEU A 172 10.77 2.01 11.05
CA LEU A 172 11.80 1.91 12.09
C LEU A 172 11.92 3.21 12.90
N ALA A 173 11.92 4.36 12.21
CA ALA A 173 11.94 5.67 12.85
C ALA A 173 10.72 5.91 13.76
N GLN A 174 9.56 5.36 13.38
CA GLN A 174 8.35 5.45 14.19
C GLN A 174 8.42 4.59 15.46
N ASP A 175 9.04 3.41 15.38
CA ASP A 175 9.13 2.48 16.51
C ASP A 175 10.14 2.98 17.57
N ILE A 176 11.25 3.59 17.15
CA ILE A 176 12.23 4.22 18.07
C ILE A 176 11.57 5.36 18.85
N PHE A 177 10.84 6.25 18.16
CA PHE A 177 10.15 7.38 18.82
C PHE A 177 9.11 6.90 19.84
N ARG A 178 8.41 5.78 19.56
CA ARG A 178 7.45 5.20 20.50
C ARG A 178 8.11 4.61 21.74
N ALA A 179 9.27 3.96 21.58
CA ALA A 179 10.02 3.42 22.71
C ALA A 179 10.53 4.54 23.64
N ASP A 180 11.02 5.63 23.07
CA ASP A 180 11.52 6.78 23.83
C ASP A 180 10.40 7.48 24.63
N ALA A 181 9.24 7.72 23.99
CA ALA A 181 8.07 8.32 24.64
C ALA A 181 7.53 7.47 25.79
N LEU A 182 7.52 6.14 25.67
CA LEU A 182 7.10 5.24 26.76
C LEU A 182 8.11 5.25 27.92
N SER A 183 9.41 5.39 27.64
CA SER A 183 10.46 5.46 28.67
C SER A 183 10.42 6.76 29.49
N SER A 184 9.98 7.87 28.88
CA SER A 184 9.80 9.17 29.56
C SER A 184 8.58 9.23 30.48
N SER A 185 7.59 8.34 30.33
CA SER A 185 6.34 8.36 31.12
C SER A 185 6.46 7.67 32.48
N THR A 186 7.52 6.89 32.74
CA THR A 186 7.66 6.10 33.98
C THR A 186 8.45 6.83 35.09
N ARG A 187 8.83 8.09 34.89
CA ARG A 187 9.72 8.83 35.81
C ARG A 187 9.03 9.95 36.62
N GLY A 188 7.70 9.93 36.73
CA GLY A 188 6.91 11.00 37.35
C GLY A 188 5.98 10.55 38.48
N GLY A 189 6.38 9.57 39.29
CA GLY A 189 5.47 8.98 40.29
C GLY A 189 6.12 8.47 41.57
N GLU A 190 7.07 9.20 42.17
CA GLU A 190 7.48 8.97 43.56
C GLU A 190 7.74 10.30 44.27
N HIS A 191 6.69 10.89 44.82
CA HIS A 191 6.74 11.69 46.04
C HIS A 191 5.35 11.75 46.66
N GLY A 192 5.21 11.03 47.78
CA GLY A 192 4.08 11.03 48.69
C GLY A 192 4.49 10.33 49.97
#